data_AF-A0A553V179-F1
#
_entry.id   AF-A0A553V179-F1
#
_cell.length_a   1.000
_cell.length_b   1.000
_cell.length_c   1.000
_cell.angle_alpha   90.00
_cell.angle_beta   90.00
_cell.angle_gamma   90.00
#
_symmetry.space_group_name_H-M   'P 1'
#
loop_
_entity.id
_entity.type
_entity.pdbx_description
1 polymer ?
#
loop_
_entity_poly.entity_id
_entity_poly.type
_entity_poly.pdbx_seq_one_letter_code
_entity_poly.pdbx_strand_id
1 'polypeptide(L)'
;MTTTSLKPRRTENAALRKLRRNSGAMLGFVLLVILVVSALLGPLFLGSPGAQDLAARLSVPSAAHWLGTDQLGRDVLTRVLSGARISLGLGVGVMLSALIVGSLIGLLAGLLGGWWDEALMRLTDIFLAFPSLILAMAISAALGPNLTNVMIAVALVSWPTYARLIRAQVLALREREFVEAARALGGSQTRVALRHLLPNSFAPLLVQGSFDVGSAILTAAGLGFIGFGAQPPTPEWGAMVSETRNYIAQAPWASSAPAVAILLTVLAFNLIGDGLRDVFDPRGR
;
A
#
# COMPACT_ATOMS: atom_id res chain seq x y z
N MET A 1 -10.25 33.55 41.12
CA MET A 1 -10.26 32.15 40.64
C MET A 1 -11.16 32.09 39.41
N THR A 2 -10.58 32.21 38.22
CA THR A 2 -11.30 32.13 36.95
C THR A 2 -10.80 30.88 36.24
N THR A 3 -11.65 29.86 36.21
CA THR A 3 -11.40 28.59 35.53
C THR A 3 -11.50 28.79 34.02
N THR A 4 -10.35 28.97 33.36
CA THR A 4 -10.28 28.98 31.90
C THR A 4 -10.55 27.57 31.38
N SER A 5 -11.81 27.33 31.01
CA SER A 5 -12.24 26.14 30.26
C SER A 5 -11.51 26.11 28.91
N LEU A 6 -10.48 25.25 28.80
CA LEU A 6 -9.84 24.92 27.53
C LEU A 6 -10.79 24.02 26.72
N LYS A 7 -11.61 24.63 25.86
CA LYS A 7 -12.38 23.91 24.84
C LYS A 7 -11.43 23.21 23.85
N PRO A 8 -11.52 21.88 23.66
CA PRO A 8 -10.76 21.20 22.61
C PRO A 8 -11.53 21.31 21.30
N ARG A 9 -11.37 22.42 20.57
CA ARG A 9 -11.94 22.59 19.22
C ARG A 9 -10.96 23.36 18.33
N ARG A 10 -9.89 22.72 17.84
CA ARG A 10 -9.02 23.33 16.80
C ARG A 10 -8.00 22.42 16.07
N THR A 11 -8.01 21.10 16.27
CA THR A 11 -6.95 20.20 15.74
C THR A 11 -7.20 19.73 14.29
N GLU A 12 -8.43 19.32 13.94
CA GLU A 12 -8.73 18.77 12.60
C GLU A 12 -8.55 19.80 11.47
N ASN A 13 -9.05 21.03 11.67
CA ASN A 13 -8.88 22.13 10.71
C ASN A 13 -7.41 22.55 10.54
N ALA A 14 -6.58 22.38 11.57
CA ALA A 14 -5.16 22.71 11.48
C ALA A 14 -4.38 21.65 10.69
N ALA A 15 -4.67 20.36 10.92
CA ALA A 15 -4.07 19.25 10.19
C ALA A 15 -4.42 19.30 8.69
N LEU A 16 -5.71 19.46 8.35
CA LEU A 16 -6.17 19.60 6.97
C LEU A 16 -5.56 20.82 6.28
N ARG A 17 -5.45 21.95 6.98
CA ARG A 17 -4.81 23.15 6.43
C ARG A 17 -3.32 22.95 6.18
N LYS A 18 -2.61 22.25 7.07
CA LYS A 18 -1.18 21.94 6.92
C LYS A 18 -0.97 21.01 5.73
N LEU A 19 -1.80 19.98 5.59
CA LEU A 19 -1.77 19.06 4.45
C LEU A 19 -2.04 19.77 3.11
N ARG A 20 -3.06 20.64 3.06
CA ARG A 20 -3.38 21.44 1.85
C ARG A 20 -2.29 22.44 1.47
N ARG A 21 -1.45 22.85 2.42
CA ARG A 21 -0.31 23.75 2.16
C ARG A 21 0.94 23.00 1.68
N ASN A 22 1.01 21.68 1.88
CA ASN A 22 2.07 20.86 1.31
C ASN A 22 1.73 20.55 -0.16
N SER A 23 2.47 21.17 -1.07
CA SER A 23 2.28 21.01 -2.52
C SER A 23 2.51 19.58 -3.00
N GLY A 24 3.48 18.87 -2.41
CA GLY A 24 3.76 17.47 -2.70
C GLY A 24 2.59 16.56 -2.30
N ALA A 25 2.11 16.70 -1.06
CA ALA A 25 0.96 15.95 -0.57
C ALA A 25 -0.30 16.20 -1.41
N MET A 26 -0.50 17.43 -1.87
CA MET A 26 -1.64 17.78 -2.73
C MET A 26 -1.50 17.22 -4.14
N LEU A 27 -0.31 17.24 -4.72
CA LEU A 27 -0.04 16.55 -5.98
C LEU A 27 -0.32 15.06 -5.85
N GLY A 28 0.18 14.41 -4.80
CA GLY A 28 -0.07 13.00 -4.52
C GLY A 28 -1.56 12.69 -4.38
N PHE A 29 -2.30 13.53 -3.64
CA PHE A 29 -3.75 13.41 -3.50
C PHE A 29 -4.49 13.54 -4.84
N VAL A 30 -4.15 14.53 -5.65
CA VAL A 30 -4.77 14.72 -6.98
C VAL A 30 -4.48 13.53 -7.88
N LEU A 31 -3.24 13.04 -7.91
CA LEU A 31 -2.87 11.84 -8.67
C LEU A 31 -3.66 10.62 -8.21
N LEU A 32 -3.79 10.40 -6.90
CA LEU A 32 -4.57 9.30 -6.35
C LEU A 32 -6.05 9.40 -6.74
N VAL A 33 -6.64 10.59 -6.67
CA VAL A 33 -8.04 10.81 -7.10
C VAL A 33 -8.20 10.48 -8.57
N ILE A 34 -7.30 10.94 -9.44
CA ILE A 34 -7.32 10.62 -10.87
C ILE A 34 -7.24 9.11 -11.08
N LEU A 35 -6.33 8.42 -10.38
CA LEU A 35 -6.13 6.97 -10.48
C LEU A 35 -7.37 6.19 -10.01
N VAL A 36 -7.96 6.58 -8.87
CA VAL A 36 -9.16 5.94 -8.33
C VAL A 36 -10.37 6.19 -9.23
N VAL A 37 -10.56 7.42 -9.72
CA VAL A 37 -11.63 7.74 -10.67
C VAL A 37 -11.43 6.95 -11.97
N SER A 38 -10.20 6.90 -12.49
CA SER A 38 -9.85 6.10 -13.67
C SER A 38 -10.13 4.61 -13.45
N ALA A 39 -9.80 4.08 -12.28
CA ALA A 39 -10.10 2.71 -11.91
C ALA A 39 -11.61 2.47 -11.83
N LEU A 40 -12.38 3.34 -11.18
CA LEU A 40 -13.82 3.14 -10.97
C LEU A 40 -14.65 3.41 -12.22
N LEU A 41 -14.28 4.40 -13.04
CA LEU A 41 -15.06 4.81 -14.20
C LEU A 41 -14.56 4.20 -15.50
N GLY A 42 -13.24 4.01 -15.66
CA GLY A 42 -12.65 3.52 -16.91
C GLY A 42 -13.31 2.24 -17.45
N PRO A 43 -13.48 1.19 -16.64
CA PRO A 43 -14.12 -0.05 -17.10
C PRO A 43 -15.62 0.06 -17.42
N LEU A 44 -16.28 1.16 -17.06
CA LEU A 44 -17.69 1.39 -17.41
C LEU A 44 -17.85 1.96 -18.82
N PHE A 45 -16.83 2.66 -19.32
CA PHE A 45 -16.88 3.36 -20.60
C PHE A 45 -16.13 2.63 -21.73
N LEU A 46 -15.38 1.58 -21.40
CA LEU A 46 -14.51 0.87 -22.33
C LEU A 46 -14.95 -0.58 -22.50
N GLY A 47 -14.57 -1.17 -23.63
CA GLY A 47 -14.89 -2.55 -23.97
C GLY A 47 -14.21 -3.58 -23.06
N SER A 48 -14.32 -4.86 -23.42
CA SER A 48 -13.66 -5.93 -22.66
C SER A 48 -12.13 -5.79 -22.74
N PRO A 49 -11.40 -5.73 -21.60
CA PRO A 49 -9.93 -5.66 -21.60
C PRO A 49 -9.25 -6.93 -22.12
N GLY A 50 -10.02 -8.01 -22.31
CA GLY A 50 -9.55 -9.25 -22.90
C GLY A 50 -9.90 -9.41 -24.39
N ALA A 51 -10.63 -8.48 -25.00
CA ALA A 51 -11.03 -8.56 -26.41
C ALA A 51 -9.80 -8.47 -27.33
N GLN A 52 -9.62 -9.47 -28.18
CA GLN A 52 -8.48 -9.58 -29.10
C GLN A 52 -8.91 -9.21 -30.52
N ASP A 53 -8.05 -8.49 -31.22
CA ASP A 53 -8.16 -8.22 -32.66
C ASP A 53 -6.78 -8.39 -33.31
N LEU A 54 -6.51 -9.59 -33.82
CA LEU A 54 -5.20 -9.91 -34.39
C LEU A 54 -4.87 -9.06 -35.63
N ALA A 55 -5.86 -8.49 -36.32
CA ALA A 55 -5.62 -7.58 -37.43
C ALA A 55 -5.05 -6.24 -36.96
N ALA A 56 -5.43 -5.80 -35.75
CA ALA A 56 -4.93 -4.61 -35.09
C ALA A 56 -3.70 -4.88 -34.21
N ARG A 57 -2.98 -6.00 -34.38
CA ARG A 57 -1.81 -6.33 -33.54
C ARG A 57 -0.72 -5.25 -33.60
N LEU A 58 -0.22 -4.83 -32.43
CA LEU A 58 0.85 -3.82 -32.31
C LEU A 58 0.56 -2.54 -33.10
N SER A 59 -0.71 -2.16 -33.20
CA SER A 59 -1.12 -0.93 -33.87
C SER A 59 -0.72 0.29 -33.04
N VAL A 60 -0.22 1.31 -33.72
CA VAL A 60 0.14 2.59 -33.11
C VAL A 60 -1.09 3.28 -32.52
N PRO A 61 -0.90 4.20 -31.55
CA PRO A 61 -1.96 5.04 -31.05
C PRO A 61 -2.77 5.72 -32.17
N SER A 62 -4.09 5.61 -32.09
CA SER A 62 -5.04 6.13 -33.08
C SER A 62 -6.37 6.52 -32.42
N ALA A 63 -7.29 7.12 -33.18
CA ALA A 63 -8.61 7.47 -32.67
C ALA A 63 -9.44 6.23 -32.21
N ALA A 64 -9.17 5.06 -32.81
CA ALA A 64 -9.76 3.79 -32.41
C ALA A 64 -9.07 3.20 -31.16
N HIS A 65 -7.76 3.38 -31.03
CA HIS A 65 -6.93 2.86 -29.94
C HIS A 65 -6.04 3.95 -29.36
N TRP A 66 -6.50 4.68 -28.35
CA TRP A 66 -5.84 5.92 -27.91
C TRP A 66 -4.42 5.71 -27.36
N LEU A 67 -4.12 4.54 -26.80
CA LEU A 67 -2.77 4.15 -26.40
C LEU A 67 -2.23 2.99 -27.25
N GLY A 68 -2.79 2.78 -28.44
CA GLY A 68 -2.46 1.67 -29.33
C GLY A 68 -2.93 0.33 -28.78
N THR A 69 -2.44 -0.73 -29.40
CA THR A 69 -2.76 -2.12 -29.04
C THR A 69 -1.51 -2.92 -28.70
N ASP A 70 -1.71 -4.07 -28.05
CA ASP A 70 -0.66 -5.00 -27.68
C ASP A 70 -0.43 -6.12 -28.73
N GLN A 71 0.39 -7.11 -28.40
CA GLN A 71 0.75 -8.23 -29.28
C GLN A 71 -0.42 -9.17 -29.63
N LEU A 72 -1.57 -9.05 -28.96
CA LEU A 72 -2.80 -9.75 -29.30
C LEU A 72 -3.88 -8.80 -29.85
N GLY A 73 -3.50 -7.55 -30.14
CA GLY A 73 -4.42 -6.51 -30.62
C GLY A 73 -5.40 -6.01 -29.56
N ARG A 74 -5.13 -6.26 -28.28
CA ARG A 74 -5.99 -5.76 -27.20
C ARG A 74 -5.69 -4.28 -26.96
N ASP A 75 -6.74 -3.49 -26.73
CA ASP A 75 -6.62 -2.04 -26.49
C ASP A 75 -5.86 -1.75 -25.18
N VAL A 76 -4.73 -1.07 -25.28
CA VAL A 76 -3.82 -0.84 -24.14
C VAL A 76 -4.45 0.08 -23.11
N LEU A 77 -5.18 1.12 -23.52
CA LEU A 77 -5.84 2.06 -22.60
C LEU A 77 -6.90 1.34 -21.76
N THR A 78 -7.74 0.53 -22.40
CA THR A 78 -8.76 -0.29 -21.76
C THR A 78 -8.14 -1.26 -20.75
N ARG A 79 -7.02 -1.89 -21.11
CA ARG A 79 -6.28 -2.77 -20.19
C ARG A 79 -5.68 -2.01 -19.02
N VAL A 80 -5.03 -0.86 -19.23
CA VAL A 80 -4.43 -0.07 -18.15
C VAL A 80 -5.48 0.41 -17.15
N LEU A 81 -6.62 0.92 -17.64
CA LEU A 81 -7.70 1.42 -16.79
C LEU A 81 -8.43 0.30 -16.04
N SER A 82 -8.64 -0.85 -16.69
CA SER A 82 -9.16 -2.05 -16.02
C SER A 82 -8.19 -2.60 -14.98
N GLY A 83 -6.90 -2.56 -15.31
CA GLY A 83 -5.82 -2.96 -14.41
C GLY A 83 -5.67 -2.09 -13.18
N ALA A 84 -6.06 -0.81 -13.26
CA ALA A 84 -6.00 0.10 -12.13
C ALA A 84 -6.81 -0.43 -10.92
N ARG A 85 -8.00 -1.00 -11.13
CA ARG A 85 -8.78 -1.62 -10.04
C ARG A 85 -8.03 -2.78 -9.38
N ILE A 86 -7.39 -3.61 -10.21
CA ILE A 86 -6.71 -4.83 -9.79
C ILE A 86 -5.44 -4.47 -9.01
N SER A 87 -4.57 -3.65 -9.61
CA SER A 87 -3.27 -3.29 -9.02
C SER A 87 -3.42 -2.37 -7.80
N LEU A 88 -4.34 -1.41 -7.79
CA LEU A 88 -4.62 -0.59 -6.60
C LEU A 88 -5.25 -1.44 -5.48
N GLY A 89 -6.23 -2.27 -5.82
CA GLY A 89 -6.88 -3.18 -4.86
C GLY A 89 -5.88 -4.14 -4.23
N LEU A 90 -4.94 -4.66 -5.03
CA LEU A 90 -3.83 -5.48 -4.55
C LEU A 90 -2.98 -4.72 -3.53
N GLY A 91 -2.49 -3.52 -3.89
CA GLY A 91 -1.61 -2.75 -3.03
C GLY A 91 -2.23 -2.43 -1.67
N VAL A 92 -3.48 -1.96 -1.69
CA VAL A 92 -4.24 -1.63 -0.49
C VAL A 92 -4.57 -2.89 0.31
N GLY A 93 -5.00 -3.97 -0.34
CA GLY A 93 -5.35 -5.23 0.32
C GLY A 93 -4.17 -5.89 1.02
N VAL A 94 -3.00 -5.91 0.37
CA VAL A 94 -1.75 -6.40 0.96
C VAL A 94 -1.36 -5.56 2.18
N MET A 95 -1.35 -4.23 2.04
CA MET A 95 -1.02 -3.31 3.13
C MET A 95 -1.96 -3.49 4.32
N LEU A 96 -3.28 -3.52 4.10
CA LEU A 96 -4.26 -3.68 5.17
C LEU A 96 -4.10 -5.02 5.88
N SER A 97 -3.87 -6.10 5.13
CA SER A 97 -3.68 -7.44 5.70
C SER A 97 -2.42 -7.49 6.56
N ALA A 98 -1.30 -6.97 6.05
CA ALA A 98 -0.04 -6.89 6.78
C ALA A 98 -0.15 -5.98 8.03
N LEU A 99 -0.84 -4.85 7.91
CA LEU A 99 -1.08 -3.91 9.00
C LEU A 99 -1.91 -4.55 10.09
N ILE A 100 -2.99 -5.26 9.77
CA ILE A 100 -3.85 -5.93 10.76
C ILE A 100 -3.06 -7.02 11.48
N VAL A 101 -2.46 -7.95 10.74
CA VAL A 101 -1.72 -9.09 11.33
C VAL A 101 -0.55 -8.60 12.16
N GLY A 102 0.26 -7.69 11.60
CA GLY A 102 1.42 -7.14 12.29
C GLY A 102 1.02 -6.31 13.50
N SER A 103 -0.02 -5.49 13.42
CA SER A 103 -0.48 -4.70 14.59
C SER A 103 -0.97 -5.59 15.72
N LEU A 104 -1.68 -6.68 15.42
CA LEU A 104 -2.11 -7.64 16.44
C LEU A 104 -0.90 -8.30 17.12
N ILE A 105 0.07 -8.79 16.33
CA ILE A 105 1.28 -9.42 16.87
C ILE A 105 2.12 -8.44 17.69
N GLY A 106 2.35 -7.23 17.18
CA GLY A 106 3.10 -6.19 17.85
C GLY A 106 2.44 -5.72 19.15
N LEU A 107 1.11 -5.62 19.16
CA LEU A 107 0.34 -5.27 20.34
C LEU A 107 0.47 -6.37 21.41
N LEU A 108 0.32 -7.64 21.02
CA LEU A 108 0.47 -8.78 21.94
C LEU A 108 1.89 -8.84 22.53
N ALA A 109 2.92 -8.68 21.69
CA ALA A 109 4.31 -8.65 22.12
C ALA A 109 4.56 -7.51 23.13
N GLY A 110 4.13 -6.29 22.82
CA GLY A 110 4.31 -5.13 23.68
C GLY A 110 3.51 -5.16 24.99
N LEU A 111 2.37 -5.87 25.04
CA LEU A 111 1.54 -5.99 26.23
C LEU A 111 1.99 -7.12 27.16
N LEU A 112 2.21 -8.31 26.61
CA LEU A 112 2.54 -9.49 27.40
C LEU A 112 3.97 -9.40 27.95
N GLY A 113 4.90 -8.83 27.18
CA GLY A 113 6.31 -8.72 27.58
C GLY A 113 6.97 -10.09 27.80
N GLY A 114 8.16 -10.07 28.39
CA GLY A 114 8.89 -11.28 28.80
C GLY A 114 9.12 -12.27 27.67
N TRP A 115 8.83 -13.55 27.92
CA TRP A 115 9.10 -14.62 26.96
C TRP A 115 8.20 -14.57 25.71
N TRP A 116 6.96 -14.06 25.83
CA TRP A 116 6.05 -13.90 24.70
C TRP A 116 6.54 -12.84 23.73
N ASP A 117 7.03 -11.73 24.26
CA ASP A 117 7.65 -10.69 23.47
C ASP A 117 8.87 -11.23 22.72
N GLU A 118 9.78 -11.89 23.43
CA GLU A 118 10.96 -12.51 22.83
C GLU A 118 10.57 -13.51 21.73
N ALA A 119 9.63 -14.43 21.97
CA ALA A 119 9.21 -15.42 20.98
C ALA A 119 8.59 -14.79 19.73
N LEU A 120 7.70 -13.80 19.89
CA LEU A 120 7.06 -13.11 18.76
C LEU A 120 8.06 -12.27 17.97
N MET A 121 9.00 -11.61 18.66
CA MET A 121 10.07 -10.85 18.00
C MET A 121 11.07 -11.77 17.31
N ARG A 122 11.39 -12.94 17.86
CA ARG A 122 12.20 -13.95 17.16
C ARG A 122 11.54 -14.43 15.88
N LEU A 123 10.24 -14.69 15.90
CA LEU A 123 9.49 -15.04 14.69
C LEU A 123 9.55 -13.90 13.66
N THR A 124 9.35 -12.66 14.11
CA THR A 124 9.45 -11.45 13.28
C THR A 124 10.84 -11.31 12.66
N ASP A 125 11.90 -11.56 13.43
CA ASP A 125 13.30 -11.47 13.03
C ASP A 125 13.67 -12.51 11.98
N ILE A 126 13.09 -13.72 12.05
CA ILE A 126 13.28 -14.77 11.04
C ILE A 126 12.81 -14.28 9.67
N PHE A 127 11.63 -13.66 9.57
CA PHE A 127 11.13 -13.14 8.28
C PHE A 127 11.99 -11.99 7.76
N LEU A 128 12.40 -11.07 8.65
CA LEU A 128 13.20 -9.89 8.27
C LEU A 128 14.66 -10.21 7.93
N ALA A 129 15.15 -11.39 8.32
CA ALA A 129 16.49 -11.85 7.95
C ALA A 129 16.62 -12.18 6.45
N PHE A 130 15.51 -12.51 5.78
CA PHE A 130 15.50 -12.78 4.35
C PHE A 130 15.22 -11.50 3.56
N PRO A 131 15.88 -11.30 2.40
CA PRO A 131 15.49 -10.24 1.47
C PRO A 131 14.02 -10.40 1.05
N SER A 132 13.21 -9.36 1.26
CA SER A 132 11.74 -9.43 1.14
C SER A 132 11.27 -9.94 -0.23
N LEU A 133 11.88 -9.44 -1.31
CA LEU A 133 11.55 -9.87 -2.67
C LEU A 133 11.87 -11.34 -2.89
N ILE A 134 13.01 -11.83 -2.38
CA ILE A 134 13.42 -13.24 -2.53
C ILE A 134 12.46 -14.15 -1.78
N LEU A 135 12.10 -13.78 -0.55
CA LEU A 135 11.13 -14.56 0.24
C LEU A 135 9.74 -14.56 -0.42
N ALA A 136 9.28 -13.42 -0.92
CA ALA A 136 8.01 -13.31 -1.63
C ALA A 136 8.01 -14.15 -2.93
N MET A 137 9.12 -14.16 -3.67
CA MET A 137 9.30 -15.04 -4.84
C MET A 137 9.24 -16.51 -4.45
N ALA A 138 9.95 -16.92 -3.40
CA ALA A 138 9.97 -18.31 -2.96
C ALA A 138 8.57 -18.80 -2.54
N ILE A 139 7.83 -18.00 -1.78
CA ILE A 139 6.45 -18.31 -1.37
C ILE A 139 5.53 -18.36 -2.59
N SER A 140 5.62 -17.37 -3.49
CA SER A 140 4.78 -17.34 -4.70
C SER A 140 5.07 -18.52 -5.63
N ALA A 141 6.33 -18.90 -5.76
CA ALA A 141 6.74 -20.08 -6.54
C ALA A 141 6.21 -21.37 -5.95
N ALA A 142 6.24 -21.52 -4.62
CA ALA A 142 5.71 -22.69 -3.93
C ALA A 142 4.18 -22.81 -4.04
N LEU A 143 3.46 -21.68 -4.01
CA LEU A 143 2.00 -21.64 -4.13
C LEU A 143 1.51 -21.74 -5.60
N GLY A 144 2.36 -21.40 -6.56
CA GLY A 144 2.06 -21.41 -7.99
C GLY A 144 1.57 -20.04 -8.53
N PRO A 145 1.57 -19.86 -9.86
CA PRO A 145 1.32 -18.57 -10.50
C PRO A 145 -0.15 -18.15 -10.40
N ASN A 146 -0.43 -17.20 -9.50
CA ASN A 146 -1.77 -16.67 -9.26
C ASN A 146 -1.69 -15.32 -8.54
N LEU A 147 -2.57 -14.38 -8.90
CA LEU A 147 -2.62 -13.06 -8.28
C LEU A 147 -2.82 -13.13 -6.75
N THR A 148 -3.72 -14.01 -6.29
CA THR A 148 -4.00 -14.23 -4.87
C THR A 148 -2.78 -14.78 -4.14
N ASN A 149 -2.02 -15.69 -4.77
CA ASN A 149 -0.81 -16.25 -4.17
C ASN A 149 0.27 -15.18 -4.00
N VAL A 150 0.42 -14.30 -4.99
CA VAL A 150 1.30 -13.12 -4.87
C VAL A 150 0.83 -12.22 -3.73
N MET A 151 -0.47 -11.93 -3.62
CA MET A 151 -1.00 -11.12 -2.50
C MET A 151 -0.67 -11.74 -1.13
N ILE A 152 -0.87 -13.04 -0.98
CA ILE A 152 -0.54 -13.78 0.24
C ILE A 152 0.96 -13.68 0.53
N ALA A 153 1.80 -13.93 -0.48
CA ALA A 153 3.25 -13.88 -0.34
C ALA A 153 3.74 -12.50 0.11
N VAL A 154 3.28 -11.42 -0.54
CA VAL A 154 3.70 -10.06 -0.15
C VAL A 154 3.18 -9.72 1.25
N ALA A 155 1.92 -10.05 1.60
CA ALA A 155 1.39 -9.77 2.94
C ALA A 155 2.15 -10.53 4.05
N LEU A 156 2.52 -11.79 3.81
CA LEU A 156 3.31 -12.61 4.73
C LEU A 156 4.74 -12.08 4.95
N VAL A 157 5.27 -11.34 3.98
CA VAL A 157 6.61 -10.75 4.09
C VAL A 157 6.56 -9.35 4.72
N SER A 158 5.44 -8.63 4.59
CA SER A 158 5.32 -7.24 5.06
C SER A 158 4.81 -7.08 6.50
N TRP A 159 4.07 -8.04 7.06
CA TRP A 159 3.56 -7.94 8.45
C TRP A 159 4.62 -7.69 9.54
N PRO A 160 5.87 -8.21 9.45
CA PRO A 160 6.87 -8.04 10.53
C PRO A 160 7.21 -6.58 10.81
N THR A 161 7.20 -5.73 9.77
CA THR A 161 7.45 -4.28 9.87
C THR A 161 6.41 -3.62 10.78
N TYR A 162 5.13 -3.94 10.59
CA TYR A 162 4.04 -3.43 11.42
C TYR A 162 4.09 -3.96 12.85
N ALA A 163 4.48 -5.22 13.04
CA ALA A 163 4.65 -5.80 14.37
C ALA A 163 5.71 -5.07 15.18
N ARG A 164 6.90 -4.84 14.60
CA ARG A 164 7.96 -4.06 15.27
C ARG A 164 7.52 -2.62 15.54
N LEU A 165 6.86 -1.99 14.58
CA LEU A 165 6.41 -0.60 14.71
C LEU A 165 5.40 -0.45 15.86
N ILE A 166 4.34 -1.28 15.89
CA ILE A 166 3.37 -1.23 16.99
C ILE A 166 4.00 -1.58 18.33
N ARG A 167 4.84 -2.61 18.38
CA ARG A 167 5.54 -2.96 19.63
C ARG A 167 6.34 -1.78 20.15
N ALA A 168 7.13 -1.13 19.30
CA ALA A 168 7.93 0.03 19.68
C ALA A 168 7.05 1.19 20.21
N GLN A 169 5.91 1.45 19.56
CA GLN A 169 4.97 2.47 20.04
C GLN A 169 4.34 2.08 21.38
N VAL A 170 3.95 0.82 21.58
CA VAL A 170 3.37 0.32 22.84
C VAL A 170 4.38 0.48 23.99
N LEU A 171 5.64 0.10 23.77
CA LEU A 171 6.69 0.26 24.77
C LEU A 171 6.95 1.74 25.08
N ALA A 172 7.09 2.60 24.06
CA ALA A 172 7.35 4.02 24.25
C ALA A 172 6.19 4.79 24.90
N LEU A 173 4.94 4.41 24.59
CA LEU A 173 3.75 5.06 25.16
C LEU A 173 3.45 4.56 26.57
N ARG A 174 3.83 3.33 26.92
CA ARG A 174 3.62 2.73 28.25
C ARG A 174 4.27 3.53 29.39
N GLU A 175 5.32 4.29 29.09
CA GLU A 175 6.08 5.11 30.04
C GLU A 175 5.60 6.57 30.12
N ARG A 176 4.51 6.93 29.43
CA ARG A 176 3.99 8.30 29.46
C ARG A 176 3.03 8.56 30.63
N GLU A 177 3.05 9.79 31.15
CA GLU A 177 2.26 10.25 32.30
C GLU A 177 0.75 9.93 32.19
N PHE A 178 0.15 10.06 31.00
CA PHE A 178 -1.27 9.75 30.82
C PHE A 178 -1.59 8.26 30.98
N VAL A 179 -0.64 7.38 30.69
CA VAL A 179 -0.79 5.93 30.88
C VAL A 179 -0.64 5.57 32.35
N GLU A 180 0.30 6.19 33.05
CA GLU A 180 0.45 6.04 34.50
C GLU A 180 -0.80 6.51 35.24
N ALA A 181 -1.34 7.68 34.87
CA ALA A 181 -2.60 8.19 35.41
C ALA A 181 -3.77 7.24 35.13
N ALA A 182 -3.90 6.70 33.92
CA ALA A 182 -4.95 5.74 33.58
C ALA A 182 -4.85 4.43 34.38
N ARG A 183 -3.62 3.97 34.67
CA ARG A 183 -3.37 2.80 35.53
C ARG A 183 -3.67 3.10 37.00
N ALA A 184 -3.28 4.27 37.50
CA ALA A 184 -3.57 4.70 38.87
C ALA A 184 -5.09 4.78 39.14
N LEU A 185 -5.89 5.07 38.11
CA LEU A 185 -7.35 5.04 38.14
C LEU A 185 -7.95 3.61 37.97
N GLY A 186 -7.15 2.55 38.05
CA GLY A 186 -7.61 1.16 37.97
C GLY A 186 -7.80 0.63 36.54
N GLY A 187 -7.24 1.28 35.52
CA GLY A 187 -7.28 0.80 34.14
C GLY A 187 -6.46 -0.49 33.95
N SER A 188 -7.10 -1.56 33.46
CA SER A 188 -6.39 -2.79 33.08
C SER A 188 -5.42 -2.55 31.92
N GLN A 189 -4.34 -3.34 31.82
CA GLN A 189 -3.35 -3.20 30.72
C GLN A 189 -4.01 -3.23 29.34
N THR A 190 -4.94 -4.15 29.11
CA THR A 190 -5.67 -4.25 27.84
C THR A 190 -6.54 -3.02 27.57
N ARG A 191 -7.22 -2.48 28.59
CA ARG A 191 -8.03 -1.26 28.46
C ARG A 191 -7.15 -0.07 28.11
N VAL A 192 -6.00 0.06 28.77
CA VAL A 192 -5.02 1.10 28.48
C VAL A 192 -4.49 0.97 27.06
N ALA A 193 -4.17 -0.25 26.64
CA ALA A 193 -3.67 -0.54 25.31
C ALA A 193 -4.65 -0.12 24.21
N LEU A 194 -5.89 -0.62 24.28
CA LEU A 194 -6.88 -0.40 23.24
C LEU A 194 -7.43 1.03 23.21
N ARG A 195 -7.56 1.66 24.38
CA ARG A 195 -8.18 2.99 24.49
C ARG A 195 -7.18 4.15 24.44
N HIS A 196 -5.93 3.90 24.79
CA HIS A 196 -4.92 4.95 24.89
C HIS A 196 -3.68 4.67 24.05
N LEU A 197 -3.15 3.44 23.96
CA LEU A 197 -1.94 3.20 23.17
C LEU A 197 -2.25 3.10 21.67
N LEU A 198 -3.15 2.20 21.28
CA LEU A 198 -3.46 1.90 19.88
C LEU A 198 -3.93 3.14 19.08
N PRO A 199 -4.81 4.02 19.62
CA PRO A 199 -5.21 5.22 18.91
C PRO A 199 -4.05 6.22 18.74
N ASN A 200 -3.13 6.29 19.69
CA ASN A 200 -1.96 7.17 19.62
C ASN A 200 -0.86 6.60 18.69
N SER A 201 -0.83 5.29 18.47
CA SER A 201 0.07 4.62 17.52
C SER A 201 -0.41 4.68 16.06
N PHE A 202 -1.62 5.21 15.80
CA PHE A 202 -2.21 5.17 14.46
C PHE A 202 -1.52 6.11 13.46
N ALA A 203 -1.03 7.26 13.91
CA ALA A 203 -0.33 8.23 13.07
C ALA A 203 0.90 7.63 12.35
N PRO A 204 1.88 7.02 13.03
CA PRO A 204 3.02 6.40 12.35
C PRO A 204 2.61 5.21 11.47
N LEU A 205 1.53 4.49 11.82
CA LEU A 205 1.00 3.41 10.98
C LEU A 205 0.43 3.92 9.66
N LEU A 206 -0.31 5.03 9.66
CA LEU A 206 -0.84 5.63 8.43
C LEU A 206 0.26 6.11 7.50
N VAL A 207 1.31 6.71 8.08
CA VAL A 207 2.50 7.14 7.33
C VAL A 207 3.20 5.94 6.70
N GLN A 208 3.49 4.90 7.49
CA GLN A 208 4.12 3.67 7.00
C GLN A 208 3.25 2.97 5.94
N GLY A 209 1.95 2.83 6.23
CA GLY A 209 0.98 2.21 5.34
C GLY A 209 0.94 2.87 3.97
N SER A 210 1.06 4.20 3.90
CA SER A 210 1.08 4.92 2.63
C SER A 210 2.28 4.50 1.76
N PHE A 211 3.49 4.46 2.32
CA PHE A 211 4.68 3.98 1.58
C PHE A 211 4.60 2.50 1.21
N ASP A 212 3.99 1.70 2.07
CA ASP A 212 3.87 0.26 1.86
C ASP A 212 2.88 -0.10 0.75
N VAL A 213 1.83 0.70 0.50
CA VAL A 213 0.96 0.47 -0.67
C VAL A 213 1.78 0.55 -1.97
N GLY A 214 2.59 1.59 -2.13
CA GLY A 214 3.46 1.73 -3.30
C GLY A 214 4.46 0.58 -3.41
N SER A 215 5.09 0.22 -2.30
CA SER A 215 6.07 -0.88 -2.24
C SER A 215 5.44 -2.25 -2.56
N ALA A 216 4.22 -2.50 -2.09
CA ALA A 216 3.46 -3.71 -2.37
C ALA A 216 3.09 -3.82 -3.85
N ILE A 217 2.64 -2.72 -4.47
CA ILE A 217 2.34 -2.67 -5.91
C ILE A 217 3.61 -2.95 -6.73
N LEU A 218 4.73 -2.32 -6.39
CA LEU A 218 5.99 -2.54 -7.09
C LEU A 218 6.48 -3.98 -6.96
N THR A 219 6.37 -4.56 -5.76
CA THR A 219 6.75 -5.96 -5.52
C THR A 219 5.86 -6.91 -6.31
N ALA A 220 4.54 -6.73 -6.25
CA ALA A 220 3.60 -7.56 -7.00
C ALA A 220 3.77 -7.42 -8.51
N ALA A 221 4.03 -6.21 -9.00
CA ALA A 221 4.34 -5.99 -10.41
C ALA A 221 5.64 -6.69 -10.83
N GLY A 222 6.66 -6.68 -9.98
CA GLY A 222 7.90 -7.43 -10.20
C GLY A 222 7.68 -8.95 -10.22
N LEU A 223 6.87 -9.48 -9.31
CA LEU A 223 6.49 -10.89 -9.29
C LEU A 223 5.65 -11.27 -10.52
N GLY A 224 4.71 -10.41 -10.91
CA GLY A 224 3.94 -10.53 -12.16
C GLY A 224 4.83 -10.50 -13.39
N PHE A 225 5.84 -9.63 -13.40
CA PHE A 225 6.83 -9.55 -14.47
C PHE A 225 7.61 -10.86 -14.67
N ILE A 226 7.98 -11.53 -13.58
CA ILE A 226 8.70 -12.80 -13.60
C ILE A 226 7.78 -14.01 -13.85
N GLY A 227 6.45 -13.82 -13.82
CA GLY A 227 5.45 -14.83 -14.19
C GLY A 227 4.73 -15.48 -13.01
N PHE A 228 4.96 -15.03 -11.78
CA PHE A 228 4.26 -15.54 -10.60
C PHE A 228 2.89 -14.88 -10.35
N GLY A 229 2.63 -13.74 -11.00
CA GLY A 229 1.42 -12.95 -10.78
C GLY A 229 0.21 -13.38 -11.61
N ALA A 230 -0.58 -12.38 -11.99
CA ALA A 230 -1.83 -12.60 -12.74
C ALA A 230 -1.57 -13.31 -14.07
N GLN A 231 -2.50 -14.21 -14.42
CA GLN A 231 -2.44 -14.94 -15.68
C GLN A 231 -3.34 -14.26 -16.73
N PRO A 232 -2.97 -14.29 -18.02
CA PRO A 232 -3.82 -13.80 -19.10
C PRO A 232 -5.23 -14.41 -19.03
N PRO A 233 -6.31 -13.66 -19.32
CA PRO A 233 -6.34 -12.31 -19.90
C PRO A 233 -6.30 -11.16 -18.88
N THR A 234 -6.12 -11.46 -17.59
CA THR A 234 -6.20 -10.49 -16.48
C THR A 234 -5.25 -9.30 -16.69
N PRO A 235 -5.74 -8.05 -16.76
CA PRO A 235 -4.91 -6.89 -17.06
C PRO A 235 -4.22 -6.35 -15.80
N GLU A 236 -3.39 -7.14 -15.13
CA GLU A 236 -2.54 -6.64 -14.04
C GLU A 236 -1.32 -5.91 -14.61
N TRP A 237 -0.96 -4.73 -14.10
CA TRP A 237 0.07 -3.89 -14.71
C TRP A 237 1.44 -4.56 -14.84
N GLY A 238 1.91 -5.31 -13.84
CA GLY A 238 3.16 -6.07 -13.94
C GLY A 238 3.12 -7.17 -15.01
N ALA A 239 2.01 -7.91 -15.07
CA ALA A 239 1.77 -8.90 -16.12
C ALA A 239 1.71 -8.26 -17.51
N MET A 240 1.07 -7.09 -17.66
CA MET A 240 1.03 -6.35 -18.93
C MET A 240 2.43 -5.93 -19.41
N VAL A 241 3.29 -5.47 -18.49
CA VAL A 241 4.70 -5.18 -18.81
C VAL A 241 5.43 -6.47 -19.24
N SER A 242 5.20 -7.59 -18.55
CA SER A 242 5.80 -8.88 -18.91
C SER A 242 5.42 -9.34 -20.32
N GLU A 243 4.13 -9.29 -20.63
CA GLU A 243 3.53 -9.72 -21.90
C GLU A 243 4.11 -8.96 -23.10
N THR A 244 4.46 -7.69 -22.91
CA THR A 244 4.87 -6.77 -23.97
C THR A 244 6.39 -6.54 -24.02
N ARG A 245 7.16 -7.10 -23.09
CA ARG A 245 8.62 -6.84 -22.94
C ARG A 245 9.45 -7.14 -24.20
N ASN A 246 9.06 -8.15 -24.97
CA ASN A 246 9.77 -8.53 -26.21
C ASN A 246 9.41 -7.61 -27.39
N TYR A 247 8.43 -6.73 -27.24
CA TYR A 247 7.90 -5.85 -28.28
C TYR A 247 8.20 -4.38 -28.01
N ILE A 248 9.01 -4.04 -27.00
CA ILE A 248 9.32 -2.65 -26.61
C ILE A 248 9.84 -1.81 -27.80
N ALA A 249 10.65 -2.41 -28.68
CA ALA A 249 11.16 -1.72 -29.85
C ALA A 249 10.09 -1.43 -30.93
N GLN A 250 9.03 -2.22 -30.99
CA GLN A 250 7.97 -2.12 -32.01
C GLN A 250 6.74 -1.35 -31.49
N ALA A 251 6.35 -1.62 -30.25
CA ALA A 251 5.18 -1.05 -29.59
C ALA A 251 5.56 -0.56 -28.18
N PRO A 252 6.38 0.50 -28.06
CA PRO A 252 6.84 1.01 -26.77
C PRO A 252 5.68 1.41 -25.85
N TRP A 253 4.57 1.89 -26.41
CA TRP A 253 3.35 2.25 -25.67
C TRP A 253 2.78 1.09 -24.86
N ALA A 254 2.87 -0.14 -25.37
CA ALA A 254 2.23 -1.31 -24.76
C ALA A 254 2.88 -1.70 -23.43
N SER A 255 4.20 -1.48 -23.29
CA SER A 255 4.92 -1.67 -22.02
C SER A 255 4.99 -0.40 -21.18
N SER A 256 5.17 0.77 -21.80
CA SER A 256 5.36 2.02 -21.08
C SER A 256 4.09 2.49 -20.38
N ALA A 257 2.91 2.27 -20.97
CA ALA A 257 1.63 2.70 -20.38
C ALA A 257 1.35 2.05 -19.00
N PRO A 258 1.38 0.72 -18.83
CA PRO A 258 1.24 0.11 -17.49
C PRO A 258 2.40 0.47 -16.55
N ALA A 259 3.63 0.63 -17.06
CA ALA A 259 4.77 1.04 -16.24
C ALA A 259 4.61 2.47 -15.68
N VAL A 260 4.11 3.42 -16.49
CA VAL A 260 3.78 4.78 -16.06
C VAL A 260 2.63 4.75 -15.04
N ALA A 261 1.64 3.89 -15.21
CA ALA A 261 0.57 3.74 -14.22
C ALA A 261 1.09 3.28 -12.85
N ILE A 262 2.02 2.32 -12.83
CA ILE A 262 2.73 1.90 -11.61
C ILE A 262 3.50 3.09 -11.02
N LEU A 263 4.31 3.79 -11.83
CA LEU A 263 5.11 4.93 -11.39
C LEU A 263 4.26 6.02 -10.74
N LEU A 264 3.19 6.46 -11.41
CA LEU A 264 2.29 7.50 -10.90
C LEU A 264 1.59 7.06 -9.62
N THR A 265 1.24 5.78 -9.50
CA THR A 265 0.63 5.24 -8.30
C THR A 265 1.59 5.24 -7.12
N VAL A 266 2.81 4.73 -7.30
CA VAL A 266 3.84 4.72 -6.26
C VAL A 266 4.18 6.15 -5.84
N LEU A 267 4.34 7.06 -6.81
CA LEU A 267 4.58 8.47 -6.54
C LEU A 267 3.44 9.10 -5.73
N ALA A 268 2.18 8.84 -6.10
CA ALA A 268 1.02 9.38 -5.39
C ALA A 268 1.00 8.96 -3.91
N PHE A 269 1.19 7.67 -3.64
CA PHE A 269 1.21 7.13 -2.27
C PHE A 269 2.42 7.62 -1.45
N ASN A 270 3.60 7.74 -2.06
CA ASN A 270 4.78 8.27 -1.39
C ASN A 270 4.60 9.75 -1.01
N LEU A 271 4.10 10.57 -1.93
CA LEU A 271 3.83 12.00 -1.68
C LEU A 271 2.78 12.20 -0.58
N ILE A 272 1.74 11.36 -0.55
CA ILE A 272 0.75 11.36 0.52
C ILE A 272 1.40 10.95 1.85
N GLY A 273 2.24 9.92 1.86
CA GLY A 273 2.98 9.47 3.04
C GLY A 273 3.87 10.56 3.64
N ASP A 274 4.60 11.28 2.80
CA ASP A 274 5.41 12.44 3.22
C ASP A 274 4.54 13.57 3.79
N GLY A 275 3.41 13.88 3.14
CA GLY A 275 2.44 14.83 3.65
C GLY A 275 1.86 14.46 5.02
N LEU A 276 1.51 13.18 5.22
CA LEU A 276 1.04 12.66 6.50
C LEU A 276 2.14 12.74 7.56
N ARG A 277 3.38 12.39 7.21
CA ARG A 277 4.55 12.50 8.11
C ARG A 277 4.71 13.93 8.60
N ASP A 278 4.66 14.91 7.69
CA ASP A 278 4.78 16.33 8.05
C ASP A 278 3.65 16.80 8.96
N VAL A 279 2.43 16.32 8.76
CA VAL A 279 1.27 16.67 9.61
C VAL A 279 1.42 16.11 11.01
N PHE A 280 1.94 14.88 11.13
CA PHE A 280 2.09 14.19 12.41
C PHE A 280 3.41 14.47 13.14
N ASP A 281 4.40 15.09 12.50
CA ASP A 281 5.66 15.48 13.16
C ASP A 281 5.40 16.56 14.25
N PRO A 282 5.64 16.25 15.54
CA PRO A 282 5.45 17.19 16.64
C PRO A 282 6.47 18.34 16.66
N ARG A 283 7.62 18.19 16.00
CA ARG A 283 8.76 19.13 16.08
C ARG A 283 8.62 20.36 15.17
N GLY A 284 7.60 20.39 14.30
CA GLY A 284 7.29 21.54 13.46
C GLY A 284 6.42 22.61 14.12
N ARG A 285 6.46 22.73 15.46
CA ARG A 285 5.75 23.74 16.25
C ARG A 285 6.73 24.66 16.95
#